data_AF-A0A0E4CSD3-F1
#
_entry.id   AF-A0A0E4CSD3-F1
#
_cell.length_a   1.000
_cell.length_b   1.000
_cell.length_c   1.000
_cell.angle_alpha   90.00
_cell.angle_beta   90.00
_cell.angle_gamma   90.00
#
_symmetry.space_group_name_H-M   'P 1'
#
loop_
_entity.id
_entity.type
_entity.pdbx_description
1 polymer ?
#
loop_
_entity_poly.entity_id
_entity_poly.type
_entity_poly.pdbx_seq_one_letter_code
_entity_poly.pdbx_strand_id
1 'polypeptide(L)'
;MIMYKEYNTNQLSLELNLAYNIPMNHEVRLISLFVDSIPNHVLLEELEKLSKTESGRQKQIHYNPTWNYFKELIKEELHSEEGSRIYAKRKTDVEPVFGRLKSVFGVRRVHVRGNQAVQTEIGFLFMSMNLTKLAKNLDPKNSNTQKPHSDFFILIIFKTEITVWFYLKLLFAQPLSLFSS
;
A
#
# COMPACT_ATOMS: atom_id res chain seq x y z
N MET A 1 -27.91 -13.35 19.71
CA MET A 1 -26.49 -13.80 19.65
C MET A 1 -26.48 -15.32 19.64
N ILE A 2 -26.49 -15.93 18.45
CA ILE A 2 -26.37 -17.38 18.29
C ILE A 2 -24.98 -17.63 17.71
N MET A 3 -24.13 -18.16 18.58
CA MET A 3 -22.72 -18.47 18.34
C MET A 3 -22.64 -19.91 17.87
N TYR A 4 -22.12 -20.15 16.67
CA TYR A 4 -21.91 -21.49 16.13
C TYR A 4 -20.85 -22.24 16.95
N LYS A 5 -21.29 -23.22 17.75
CA LYS A 5 -20.45 -23.88 18.75
C LYS A 5 -19.69 -25.11 18.27
N GLU A 6 -19.94 -25.68 17.09
CA GLU A 6 -19.35 -26.98 16.75
C GLU A 6 -19.04 -27.12 15.25
N TYR A 7 -17.89 -26.60 14.81
CA TYR A 7 -17.28 -26.95 13.53
C TYR A 7 -15.95 -27.67 13.77
N ASN A 8 -15.90 -28.96 13.46
CA ASN A 8 -14.68 -29.77 13.46
C ASN A 8 -14.02 -29.69 12.08
N THR A 9 -12.73 -29.34 12.02
CA THR A 9 -11.94 -29.19 10.77
C THR A 9 -11.71 -30.48 9.98
N ASN A 10 -12.15 -31.63 10.50
CA ASN A 10 -11.98 -32.95 9.86
C ASN A 10 -13.11 -33.33 8.88
N GLN A 11 -14.13 -32.48 8.69
CA GLN A 11 -15.20 -32.69 7.70
C GLN A 11 -14.84 -32.01 6.37
N LEU A 12 -14.27 -32.77 5.43
CA LEU A 12 -13.92 -32.30 4.07
C LEU A 12 -15.12 -32.26 3.10
N SER A 13 -16.29 -32.75 3.52
CA SER A 13 -17.53 -32.71 2.75
C SER A 13 -18.72 -32.64 3.70
N LEU A 14 -19.64 -31.70 3.44
CA LEU A 14 -20.96 -31.74 4.04
C LEU A 14 -21.73 -32.83 3.27
N GLU A 15 -21.97 -34.00 3.87
CA GLU A 15 -22.91 -34.96 3.30
C GLU A 15 -24.32 -34.42 3.47
N LEU A 16 -24.74 -33.54 2.54
CA LEU A 16 -26.14 -33.25 2.36
C LEU A 16 -26.78 -34.54 1.85
N ASN A 17 -27.55 -35.19 2.72
CA ASN A 17 -28.43 -36.29 2.34
C ASN A 17 -29.54 -35.71 1.45
N LEU A 18 -29.21 -35.44 0.18
CA LEU A 18 -30.08 -34.87 -0.86
C LEU A 18 -31.10 -35.89 -1.37
N ALA A 19 -31.26 -37.03 -0.71
CA ALA A 19 -32.38 -37.94 -0.92
C ALA A 19 -33.68 -37.31 -0.35
N TYR A 20 -33.98 -36.08 -0.78
CA TYR A 20 -35.29 -35.50 -0.58
C TYR A 20 -36.21 -36.24 -1.54
N ASN A 21 -36.97 -37.19 -1.00
CA ASN A 21 -37.99 -37.92 -1.74
C ASN A 21 -39.17 -36.94 -1.97
N ILE A 22 -38.95 -35.98 -2.88
CA ILE A 22 -39.91 -34.91 -3.17
C ILE A 22 -41.13 -35.59 -3.81
N PRO A 23 -42.30 -35.52 -3.16
CA PRO A 23 -43.50 -36.18 -3.66
C PRO A 23 -43.91 -35.60 -5.01
N MET A 24 -44.57 -36.41 -5.83
CA MET A 24 -44.87 -36.10 -7.23
C MET A 24 -45.71 -34.82 -7.42
N ASN A 25 -46.40 -34.39 -6.38
CA ASN A 25 -47.27 -33.22 -6.35
C ASN A 25 -46.58 -31.90 -5.95
N HIS A 26 -45.27 -31.92 -5.67
CA HIS A 26 -44.54 -30.73 -5.22
C HIS A 26 -44.22 -29.79 -6.39
N GLU A 27 -44.36 -28.47 -6.21
CA GLU A 27 -44.13 -27.46 -7.26
C GLU A 27 -42.74 -27.52 -7.89
N VAL A 28 -41.71 -27.92 -7.13
CA VAL A 28 -40.34 -28.14 -7.63
C VAL A 28 -40.29 -29.17 -8.77
N ARG A 29 -41.20 -30.16 -8.79
CA ARG A 29 -41.32 -31.12 -9.91
C ARG A 29 -41.83 -30.44 -11.18
N LEU A 30 -42.68 -29.41 -11.10
CA LEU A 30 -43.12 -28.64 -12.27
C LEU A 30 -41.95 -27.89 -12.91
N ILE A 31 -41.05 -27.32 -12.09
CA ILE A 31 -39.83 -26.66 -12.57
C ILE A 31 -38.91 -27.68 -13.24
N SER A 32 -38.72 -28.87 -12.63
CA SER A 32 -37.93 -29.95 -13.25
C SER A 32 -38.51 -30.38 -14.59
N LEU A 33 -39.81 -30.68 -14.65
CA LEU A 33 -40.50 -31.09 -15.87
C LEU A 33 -40.45 -30.00 -16.94
N PHE A 34 -40.56 -28.73 -16.55
CA PHE A 34 -40.41 -27.61 -17.46
C PHE A 34 -38.99 -27.56 -18.04
N VAL A 35 -37.95 -27.62 -17.19
CA VAL A 35 -36.54 -27.63 -17.63
C VAL A 35 -36.26 -28.82 -18.55
N ASP A 36 -36.76 -30.00 -18.20
CA ASP A 36 -36.61 -31.23 -18.99
C ASP A 36 -37.39 -31.18 -20.33
N SER A 37 -38.43 -30.34 -20.41
CA SER A 37 -39.22 -30.12 -21.64
C SER A 37 -38.61 -29.09 -22.60
N ILE A 38 -37.58 -28.33 -22.16
CA ILE A 38 -36.91 -27.35 -23.02
C ILE A 38 -36.15 -28.12 -24.10
N PRO A 39 -36.47 -27.89 -25.39
CA PRO A 39 -35.82 -28.65 -26.45
C PRO A 39 -34.36 -28.22 -26.58
N ASN A 40 -33.45 -29.20 -26.62
CA ASN A 40 -32.00 -28.99 -26.60
C ASN A 40 -31.51 -27.94 -27.62
N HIS A 41 -32.13 -27.82 -28.79
CA HIS A 41 -31.73 -26.84 -29.82
C HIS A 41 -31.88 -25.37 -29.37
N VAL A 42 -32.72 -25.06 -28.38
CA VAL A 42 -32.88 -23.70 -27.82
C VAL A 42 -31.70 -23.34 -26.90
N LEU A 43 -30.94 -24.33 -26.42
CA LEU A 43 -29.89 -24.15 -25.41
C LEU A 43 -28.46 -24.05 -25.96
N LEU A 44 -28.20 -24.28 -27.25
CA LEU A 44 -26.97 -25.03 -27.61
C LEU A 44 -26.04 -24.48 -28.70
N GLU A 45 -25.85 -23.17 -28.83
CA GLU A 45 -24.61 -22.72 -29.49
C GLU A 45 -24.01 -21.48 -28.82
N GLU A 46 -24.85 -20.49 -28.52
CA GLU A 46 -24.40 -19.25 -27.90
C GLU A 46 -23.96 -19.45 -26.43
N LEU A 47 -24.74 -20.19 -25.64
CA LEU A 47 -24.40 -20.49 -24.24
C LEU A 47 -23.16 -21.40 -24.13
N GLU A 48 -23.03 -22.36 -25.05
CA GLU A 48 -21.85 -23.23 -25.09
C GLU A 48 -20.59 -22.43 -25.43
N LYS A 49 -20.68 -21.51 -26.41
CA LYS A 49 -19.61 -20.57 -26.75
C LYS A 49 -19.24 -19.66 -25.56
N LEU A 50 -20.23 -19.18 -24.80
CA LEU A 50 -20.00 -18.34 -23.61
C LEU A 50 -19.37 -19.11 -22.45
N SER A 51 -19.71 -20.39 -22.28
CA SER A 51 -19.16 -21.26 -21.23
C SER A 51 -17.70 -21.66 -21.46
N LYS A 52 -17.20 -21.56 -22.70
CA LYS A 52 -15.83 -21.88 -23.09
C LYS A 52 -14.95 -20.63 -23.11
N THR A 53 -13.66 -20.81 -22.84
CA THR A 53 -12.61 -19.80 -23.07
C THR A 53 -12.33 -19.68 -24.57
N GLU A 54 -11.61 -18.64 -24.99
CA GLU A 54 -11.20 -18.45 -26.39
C GLU A 54 -10.42 -19.65 -26.95
N SER A 55 -9.75 -20.41 -26.08
CA SER A 55 -9.05 -21.67 -26.40
C SER A 55 -9.95 -22.93 -26.47
N GLY A 56 -11.26 -22.79 -26.26
CA GLY A 56 -12.24 -23.89 -26.25
C GLY A 56 -12.35 -24.67 -24.94
N ARG A 57 -11.54 -24.37 -23.92
CA ARG A 57 -11.63 -25.02 -22.59
C ARG A 57 -12.81 -24.48 -21.78
N GLN A 58 -13.49 -25.34 -21.03
CA GLN A 58 -14.59 -24.93 -20.15
C GLN A 58 -14.09 -23.96 -19.07
N LYS A 59 -14.80 -22.84 -18.89
CA LYS A 59 -14.50 -21.85 -17.85
C LYS A 59 -14.77 -22.48 -16.49
N GLN A 60 -13.77 -22.47 -15.63
CA GLN A 60 -13.91 -22.88 -14.24
C GLN A 60 -14.04 -21.63 -13.36
N ILE A 61 -15.03 -21.62 -12.47
CA ILE A 61 -15.23 -20.55 -11.50
C ILE A 61 -14.97 -21.14 -10.12
N HIS A 62 -13.96 -20.64 -9.43
CA HIS A 62 -13.72 -20.97 -8.04
C HIS A 62 -14.51 -20.00 -7.16
N TYR A 63 -15.38 -20.53 -6.30
CA TYR A 63 -16.24 -19.74 -5.41
C TYR A 63 -15.86 -20.01 -3.95
N ASN A 64 -15.45 -18.96 -3.25
CA ASN A 64 -15.22 -19.01 -1.81
C ASN A 64 -16.34 -18.23 -1.08
N PRO A 65 -17.30 -18.93 -0.44
CA PRO A 65 -18.44 -18.28 0.21
C PRO A 65 -18.02 -17.35 1.35
N THR A 66 -17.05 -17.77 2.17
CA THR A 66 -16.56 -17.00 3.31
C THR A 66 -15.91 -15.68 2.87
N TRP A 67 -15.11 -15.73 1.80
CA TRP A 67 -14.47 -14.52 1.27
C TRP A 67 -15.49 -13.55 0.68
N ASN A 68 -16.49 -14.06 -0.07
CA ASN A 68 -17.54 -13.21 -0.62
C ASN A 68 -18.38 -12.55 0.46
N TYR A 69 -18.71 -13.27 1.53
CA TYR A 69 -19.39 -12.71 2.68
C TYR A 69 -18.65 -11.51 3.28
N PHE A 70 -17.35 -11.64 3.59
CA PHE A 70 -16.58 -10.52 4.13
C PHE A 70 -16.41 -9.38 3.14
N LYS A 71 -16.29 -9.70 1.84
CA LYS A 71 -16.22 -8.70 0.78
C LYS A 71 -17.50 -7.87 0.69
N GLU A 72 -18.66 -8.51 0.79
CA GLU A 72 -19.97 -7.84 0.80
C GLU A 72 -20.12 -6.95 2.03
N LEU A 73 -19.77 -7.44 3.22
CA LEU A 73 -19.77 -6.63 4.45
C LEU A 73 -18.91 -5.36 4.31
N ILE A 74 -17.68 -5.49 3.83
CA ILE A 74 -16.79 -4.34 3.64
C ILE A 74 -17.35 -3.39 2.57
N LYS A 75 -17.96 -3.95 1.51
CA LYS A 75 -18.55 -3.16 0.43
C LYS A 75 -19.74 -2.34 0.94
N GLU A 76 -20.61 -2.92 1.74
CA GLU A 76 -21.72 -2.22 2.39
C GLU A 76 -21.21 -1.10 3.30
N GLU A 77 -20.23 -1.39 4.14
CA GLU A 77 -19.62 -0.39 5.03
C GLU A 77 -18.99 0.77 4.25
N LEU A 78 -18.30 0.49 3.14
CA LEU A 78 -17.71 1.50 2.27
C LEU A 78 -18.76 2.34 1.53
N HIS A 79 -19.91 1.76 1.20
CA HIS A 79 -21.02 2.45 0.54
C HIS A 79 -21.99 3.15 1.51
N SER A 80 -21.85 2.93 2.82
CA SER A 80 -22.52 3.75 3.83
C SER A 80 -22.17 5.23 3.64
N GLU A 81 -23.05 6.13 4.08
CA GLU A 81 -22.82 7.57 3.98
C GLU A 81 -21.54 7.99 4.72
N GLU A 82 -21.32 7.44 5.92
CA GLU A 82 -20.13 7.72 6.73
C GLU A 82 -18.87 7.13 6.11
N GLY A 83 -18.91 5.87 5.65
CA GLY A 83 -17.79 5.20 5.00
C GLY A 83 -17.37 5.91 3.71
N SER A 84 -18.34 6.35 2.90
CA SER A 84 -18.11 7.13 1.68
C SER A 84 -17.48 8.49 1.99
N ARG A 85 -17.95 9.16 3.05
CA ARG A 85 -17.40 10.45 3.50
C ARG A 85 -15.95 10.33 3.98
N ILE A 86 -15.63 9.29 4.77
CA ILE A 86 -14.26 8.99 5.20
C ILE A 86 -13.39 8.61 3.99
N TYR A 87 -13.92 7.82 3.07
CA TYR A 87 -13.22 7.44 1.83
C TYR A 87 -12.85 8.66 1.00
N ALA A 88 -13.76 9.62 0.84
CA ALA A 88 -13.52 10.85 0.09
C ALA A 88 -12.34 11.66 0.66
N LYS A 89 -12.21 11.74 2.00
CA LYS A 89 -11.09 12.44 2.67
C LYS A 89 -9.72 11.85 2.35
N ARG A 90 -9.62 10.54 2.09
CA ARG A 90 -8.34 9.88 1.75
C ARG A 90 -7.67 10.47 0.51
N LYS A 91 -8.45 10.91 -0.47
CA LYS A 91 -7.93 11.54 -1.70
C LYS A 91 -7.19 12.84 -1.41
N THR A 92 -7.63 13.57 -0.39
CA THR A 92 -7.04 14.85 0.01
C THR A 92 -5.90 14.67 1.02
N ASP A 93 -6.03 13.71 1.94
CA ASP A 93 -5.09 13.60 3.05
C ASP A 93 -3.99 12.56 2.80
N VAL A 94 -4.39 11.35 2.42
CA VAL A 94 -3.52 10.17 2.39
C VAL A 94 -2.78 10.06 1.06
N GLU A 95 -3.50 10.18 -0.06
CA GLU A 95 -2.92 10.03 -1.40
C GLU A 95 -1.79 11.03 -1.69
N PRO A 96 -1.88 12.33 -1.32
CA PRO A 96 -0.82 13.28 -1.61
C PRO A 96 0.48 12.99 -0.84
N VAL A 97 0.38 12.43 0.36
CA VAL A 97 1.55 12.03 1.15
C VAL A 97 2.30 10.90 0.42
N PHE A 98 1.60 9.85 0.00
CA PHE A 98 2.21 8.75 -0.75
C PHE A 98 2.65 9.16 -2.16
N GLY A 99 1.92 10.05 -2.81
CA GLY A 99 2.30 10.65 -4.09
C GLY A 99 3.64 11.36 -3.98
N ARG A 100 3.80 12.22 -2.96
CA ARG A 100 5.05 12.94 -2.69
C ARG A 100 6.20 12.00 -2.32
N LEU A 101 5.95 10.94 -1.55
CA LEU A 101 6.97 9.93 -1.27
C LEU A 101 7.52 9.30 -2.56
N LYS A 102 6.64 8.95 -3.49
CA LYS A 102 7.03 8.32 -4.75
C LYS A 102 7.68 9.28 -5.74
N SER A 103 7.16 10.51 -5.86
CA SER A 103 7.61 11.48 -6.87
C SER A 103 8.80 12.32 -6.42
N VAL A 104 8.81 12.78 -5.16
CA VAL A 104 9.85 13.69 -4.65
C VAL A 104 10.96 12.92 -3.92
N PHE A 105 10.59 11.97 -3.06
CA PHE A 105 11.58 11.17 -2.32
C PHE A 105 12.02 9.92 -3.08
N GLY A 106 11.40 9.61 -4.23
CA GLY A 106 11.76 8.45 -5.06
C GLY A 106 11.51 7.10 -4.40
N VAL A 107 10.73 7.04 -3.32
CA VAL A 107 10.57 5.81 -2.53
C VAL A 107 9.60 4.87 -3.23
N ARG A 108 10.12 3.73 -3.68
CA ARG A 108 9.35 2.66 -4.33
C ARG A 108 9.31 1.38 -3.52
N ARG A 109 10.31 1.16 -2.67
CA ARG A 109 10.46 -0.01 -1.80
C ARG A 109 11.20 0.39 -0.53
N VAL A 110 10.96 -0.36 0.54
CA VAL A 110 11.77 -0.34 1.76
C VAL A 110 12.99 -1.21 1.57
N HIS A 111 14.10 -0.86 2.22
CA HIS A 111 15.36 -1.61 2.12
C HIS A 111 15.48 -2.68 3.19
N VAL A 112 14.78 -2.50 4.31
CA VAL A 112 14.83 -3.43 5.45
C VAL A 112 13.79 -4.54 5.36
N ARG A 113 14.00 -5.61 6.13
CA ARG A 113 13.07 -6.74 6.28
C ARG A 113 12.60 -6.84 7.74
N GLY A 114 11.38 -7.33 7.92
CA GLY A 114 10.75 -7.47 9.23
C GLY A 114 9.87 -6.27 9.60
N ASN A 115 8.73 -6.54 10.23
CA ASN A 115 7.67 -5.54 10.45
C ASN A 115 8.19 -4.30 11.23
N GLN A 116 8.93 -4.53 12.32
CA GLN A 116 9.48 -3.44 13.14
C GLN A 116 10.43 -2.53 12.35
N ALA A 117 11.38 -3.11 11.61
CA ALA A 117 12.34 -2.35 10.84
C ALA A 117 11.64 -1.54 9.74
N VAL A 118 10.66 -2.13 9.05
CA VAL A 118 9.88 -1.47 8.00
C VAL A 118 9.10 -0.28 8.57
N GLN A 119 8.50 -0.42 9.75
CA GLN A 119 7.83 0.68 10.44
C GLN A 119 8.79 1.83 10.76
N THR A 120 10.01 1.51 11.23
CA THR A 120 11.04 2.51 11.52
C THR A 120 11.49 3.25 10.25
N GLU A 121 11.76 2.54 9.15
CA GLU A 121 12.16 3.16 7.86
C GLU A 121 11.05 4.10 7.34
N ILE A 122 9.80 3.67 7.38
CA ILE A 122 8.64 4.49 7.00
C ILE A 122 8.50 5.71 7.94
N GLY A 123 8.74 5.54 9.25
CA GLY A 123 8.72 6.62 10.22
C GLY A 123 9.76 7.71 9.90
N PHE A 124 10.99 7.32 9.58
CA PHE A 124 12.03 8.26 9.15
C PHE A 124 11.66 9.00 7.86
N LEU A 125 11.04 8.30 6.90
CA LEU A 125 10.55 8.90 5.67
C LEU A 125 9.51 10.00 5.97
N PHE A 126 8.51 9.72 6.80
CA PHE A 126 7.52 10.73 7.17
C PHE A 126 8.12 11.89 7.97
N MET A 127 9.08 11.62 8.85
CA MET A 127 9.79 12.68 9.56
C MET A 127 10.56 13.58 8.60
N SER A 128 11.26 13.01 7.60
CA SER A 128 11.95 13.79 6.57
C SER A 128 10.99 14.64 5.73
N MET A 129 9.78 14.14 5.45
CA MET A 129 8.74 14.92 4.78
C MET A 129 8.27 16.10 5.63
N ASN A 130 8.10 15.91 6.94
CA ASN A 130 7.73 16.99 7.85
C ASN A 130 8.84 18.03 7.96
N LEU A 131 10.11 17.61 8.05
CA LEU A 131 11.26 18.51 8.07
C LEU A 131 11.38 19.33 6.77
N THR A 132 11.16 18.73 5.60
CA THR A 132 11.16 19.48 4.33
C THR A 132 9.99 20.46 4.21
N LYS A 133 8.84 20.21 4.86
CA LYS A 133 7.76 21.21 4.98
C LYS A 133 8.16 22.34 5.92
N LEU A 134 8.73 22.01 7.08
CA LEU A 134 9.19 22.99 8.06
C LEU A 134 10.26 23.92 7.45
N ALA A 135 11.28 23.36 6.79
CA ALA A 135 12.34 24.14 6.15
C ALA A 135 11.79 25.13 5.11
N LYS A 136 10.80 24.72 4.31
CA LYS A 136 10.12 25.61 3.34
C LYS A 136 9.37 26.76 4.02
N ASN A 137 8.77 26.51 5.19
CA ASN A 137 8.08 27.54 5.94
C ASN A 137 9.04 28.51 6.63
N LEU A 138 10.27 28.05 6.95
CA LEU A 138 11.33 28.86 7.55
C LEU A 138 12.17 29.62 6.52
N ASP A 139 12.07 29.30 5.23
CA ASP A 139 12.83 29.92 4.16
C ASP A 139 12.45 31.43 4.09
N PRO A 140 13.39 32.37 4.28
CA PRO A 140 13.09 33.79 4.45
C PRO A 140 12.53 34.48 3.20
N LYS A 141 12.31 33.75 2.10
CA LYS A 141 11.65 34.28 0.89
C LYS A 141 10.23 34.81 1.12
N ASN A 142 9.61 34.59 2.28
CA ASN A 142 8.33 35.16 2.66
C ASN A 142 8.43 36.41 3.57
N SER A 143 9.63 36.90 3.87
CA SER A 143 9.86 38.21 4.47
C SER A 143 10.89 38.97 3.63
N ASN A 144 10.56 40.19 3.22
CA ASN A 144 11.53 41.12 2.63
C ASN A 144 12.59 41.46 3.68
N THR A 145 13.61 40.62 3.81
CA THR A 145 14.73 40.89 4.70
C THR A 145 16.01 40.62 3.93
N GLN A 146 16.76 41.69 3.69
CA GLN A 146 18.06 41.66 3.06
C GLN A 146 18.96 40.64 3.78
N LYS A 147 19.63 39.77 3.02
CA LYS A 147 20.55 38.76 3.56
C LYS A 147 21.59 39.45 4.46
N PRO A 148 21.75 39.05 5.73
CA PRO A 148 22.77 39.64 6.56
C PRO A 148 24.14 39.23 6.02
N HIS A 149 25.03 40.22 5.97
CA HIS A 149 26.44 40.15 5.57
C HIS A 149 27.28 39.15 6.40
N SER A 150 26.66 38.39 7.32
CA SER A 150 27.27 37.54 8.36
C SER A 150 27.89 36.25 7.82
N ASP A 151 27.30 35.64 6.79
CA ASP A 151 27.80 34.35 6.25
C ASP A 151 29.20 34.50 5.64
N PHE A 152 29.50 35.68 5.08
CA PHE A 152 30.82 35.99 4.52
C PHE A 152 31.89 36.12 5.62
N PHE A 153 31.54 36.71 6.77
CA PHE A 153 32.46 36.85 7.89
C PHE A 153 32.80 35.50 8.54
N ILE A 154 31.82 34.60 8.70
CA ILE A 154 32.07 33.26 9.27
C ILE A 154 33.01 32.45 8.35
N LEU A 155 32.79 32.52 7.03
CA LEU A 155 33.66 31.86 6.05
C LEU A 155 35.09 32.41 6.03
N ILE A 156 35.26 33.73 6.19
CA ILE A 156 36.59 34.35 6.29
C ILE A 156 37.30 33.87 7.55
N ILE A 157 36.64 33.92 8.72
CA ILE A 157 37.23 33.50 10.00
C ILE A 157 37.65 32.02 9.94
N PHE A 158 36.82 31.14 9.41
CA PHE A 158 37.19 29.73 9.24
C PHE A 158 38.38 29.54 8.29
N LYS A 159 38.43 30.29 7.19
CA LYS A 159 39.51 30.18 6.21
C LYS A 159 40.84 30.69 6.79
N THR A 160 40.81 31.76 7.59
CA THR A 160 42.02 32.26 8.25
C THR A 160 42.54 31.30 9.31
N GLU A 161 41.65 30.69 10.12
CA GLU A 161 42.03 29.72 11.15
C GLU A 161 42.70 28.47 10.57
N ILE A 162 42.12 27.89 9.51
CA ILE A 162 42.69 26.71 8.82
C ILE A 162 44.07 27.04 8.23
N THR A 163 44.21 28.23 7.65
CA THR A 163 45.47 28.65 7.01
C THR A 163 46.57 28.85 8.07
N VAL A 164 46.26 29.49 9.20
CA VAL A 164 47.20 29.67 10.32
C VAL A 164 47.62 28.32 10.90
N TRP A 165 46.69 27.37 11.06
CA TRP A 165 47.01 26.02 11.52
C TRP A 165 47.97 25.28 10.57
N PHE A 166 47.80 25.44 9.26
CA PHE A 166 48.71 24.89 8.25
C PHE A 166 50.12 25.49 8.35
N TYR A 167 50.25 26.81 8.51
CA TYR A 167 51.55 27.47 8.67
C TYR A 167 52.24 27.11 9.98
N LEU A 168 51.50 27.01 11.08
CA LEU A 168 52.03 26.57 12.38
C LEU A 168 52.59 25.14 12.29
N LYS A 169 51.87 24.23 11.64
CA LYS A 169 52.32 22.85 11.44
C LYS A 169 53.58 22.76 10.57
N LEU A 170 53.72 23.65 9.59
CA LEU A 170 54.90 23.71 8.72
C LEU A 170 56.15 24.22 9.46
N LEU A 171 55.97 25.16 10.40
CA LEU A 171 57.05 25.70 11.24
C LEU A 171 57.65 24.62 12.16
N PHE A 172 56.81 23.73 12.72
CA PHE A 172 57.26 22.61 13.55
C PHE A 172 57.80 21.41 12.74
N ALA A 173 57.63 21.40 11.42
CA ALA A 173 58.05 20.30 10.55
C ALA A 173 59.46 20.49 9.95
N GLN A 174 60.18 21.57 10.30
CA GLN A 174 61.54 21.79 9.81
C GLN A 174 62.56 20.96 10.61
N PRO A 175 63.38 20.10 9.98
CA PRO A 175 64.44 19.38 10.67
C PRO A 175 65.55 20.33 11.11
N LEU A 176 65.91 20.27 12.40
CA LEU A 176 67.03 21.01 12.98
C LEU A 176 68.36 20.39 12.50
N SER A 177 68.77 20.71 11.28
CA SER A 177 70.12 20.42 10.80
C SER A 177 70.66 21.65 10.09
N LEU A 178 71.42 22.47 10.82
CA LEU A 178 72.57 23.27 10.38
C LEU A 178 72.87 24.34 11.44
N PHE A 179 73.61 23.94 12.47
CA PHE A 179 74.54 24.84 13.17
C PHE A 179 75.69 23.98 13.69
N SER A 180 76.66 23.71 12.81
CA SER A 180 78.01 23.30 13.19
C SER A 180 79.00 24.05 12.29
N SER A 181 79.52 25.14 12.83
CA SER A 181 80.76 25.80 12.41
C SER A 181 81.21 26.70 13.53
#